data_AF-A0A7V4E2A9-F1
#
_entry.id   AF-A0A7V4E2A9-F1
#
_cell.length_a   1.000
_cell.length_b   1.000
_cell.length_c   1.000
_cell.angle_alpha   90.00
_cell.angle_beta   90.00
_cell.angle_gamma   90.00
#
_symmetry.space_group_name_H-M   'P 1'
#
loop_
_entity.id
_entity.type
_entity.pdbx_description
1 polymer ?
#
loop_
_entity_poly.entity_id
_entity_poly.type
_entity_poly.pdbx_seq_one_letter_code
_entity_poly.pdbx_strand_id
1 'polypeptide(L)'
;MENKKILKIKGMGCTSCALRIENSVKKLKGVKEIQVNFIEEKALLRYDPEIISFEKVIEKIREIGYDASIEEKEEDDEGRLKKLKRKIIISFLSGIFLLLLGVFKSSLFLEFILATPFLFYVSSDIFKNAISAILKKRLNIEVMYSIGIGSSYISSFLSTLKILPPNYVFYDGVFFLSGFLLLGKFLEKFARKKTFESIKKLIEATPKEARVLNNGKELRLKIEDVRIGDIILVKPGEKIPVDGIVVDGESYVDEKMVTGEPIPVFKKRGDNVIGGTINSNGILKIKVQREFKDAFISYIIRVTQEAINSKPKIQKMMDKVINYFVPSIFIIALLSYIYWMIMGEKFIAFLSFISVLVIACPCAFGLATPLAITIGIGKGAQNGILIRNGDAVETLKDITAFIFDKTGTLTKGEPSVSKIITYGLNEKDLLFYAGSVLKNSEHPIAKSIYEYIKELKIGLDDAEEFEEISGKGVRGKVSGNEIIVGNKNFLIQNGVEIDEKIERDLKLLEG
;
A
#
# COMPACT_ATOMS: atom_id res chain seq x y z
N MET A 1 23.62 5.07 12.34
CA MET A 1 22.58 4.05 11.98
C MET A 1 21.40 4.75 11.32
N GLU A 2 20.80 4.27 10.24
CA GLU A 2 19.66 4.99 9.62
C GLU A 2 18.35 4.75 10.36
N ASN A 3 17.72 5.80 10.88
CA ASN A 3 16.40 5.72 11.50
C ASN A 3 15.33 6.27 10.56
N LYS A 4 14.22 5.54 10.49
CA LYS A 4 13.05 5.89 9.69
C LYS A 4 11.86 6.18 10.61
N LYS A 5 11.22 7.33 10.45
CA LYS A 5 10.02 7.72 11.21
C LYS A 5 8.92 8.24 10.30
N ILE A 6 7.67 7.89 10.63
CA ILE A 6 6.47 8.48 10.03
C ILE A 6 6.00 9.60 10.97
N LEU A 7 5.89 10.80 10.42
CA LEU A 7 5.42 11.99 11.10
C LEU A 7 4.00 12.30 10.64
N LYS A 8 3.13 12.66 11.57
CA LYS A 8 1.87 13.34 11.26
C LYS A 8 2.15 14.84 11.28
N ILE A 9 1.95 15.51 10.15
CA ILE A 9 2.20 16.93 9.98
C ILE A 9 0.88 17.67 9.75
N LYS A 10 0.43 18.45 10.72
CA LYS A 10 -0.81 19.21 10.66
C LYS A 10 -0.61 20.56 9.96
N GLY A 11 -1.66 21.03 9.27
CA GLY A 11 -1.70 22.35 8.64
C GLY A 11 -1.13 22.38 7.22
N MET A 12 -1.05 21.23 6.55
CA MET A 12 -0.73 21.11 5.13
C MET A 12 -2.01 21.08 4.30
N GLY A 13 -2.23 22.08 3.44
CA GLY A 13 -3.42 22.15 2.57
C GLY A 13 -3.17 21.89 1.08
N CYS A 14 -1.92 21.67 0.65
CA CYS A 14 -1.59 21.50 -0.77
C CYS A 14 -0.19 20.92 -1.01
N THR A 15 0.09 20.52 -2.25
CA THR A 15 1.38 19.99 -2.73
C THR A 15 2.55 20.92 -2.43
N SER A 16 2.35 22.23 -2.52
CA SER A 16 3.42 23.18 -2.20
C SER A 16 3.81 23.08 -0.72
N CYS A 17 2.87 22.79 0.21
CA CYS A 17 3.16 22.59 1.65
C CYS A 17 4.12 21.43 1.85
N ALA A 18 3.85 20.31 1.19
CA ALA A 18 4.75 19.17 1.18
C ALA A 18 6.16 19.56 0.66
N LEU A 19 6.25 20.19 -0.51
CA LEU A 19 7.53 20.57 -1.11
C LEU A 19 8.35 21.54 -0.23
N ARG A 20 7.70 22.43 0.53
CA ARG A 20 8.39 23.35 1.44
C ARG A 20 9.04 22.63 2.60
N ILE A 21 8.30 21.69 3.18
CA ILE A 21 8.76 20.89 4.30
C ILE A 21 9.90 19.99 3.82
N GLU A 22 9.73 19.32 2.68
CA GLU A 22 10.79 18.53 2.05
C GLU A 22 12.05 19.36 1.82
N ASN A 23 11.94 20.50 1.11
CA ASN A 23 13.10 21.33 0.78
C ASN A 23 13.77 21.98 1.99
N SER A 24 13.06 22.18 3.09
CA SER A 24 13.61 22.79 4.30
C SER A 24 14.25 21.75 5.22
N VAL A 25 13.61 20.59 5.38
CA VAL A 25 14.08 19.51 6.23
C VAL A 25 15.22 18.74 5.56
N LYS A 26 15.21 18.60 4.22
CA LYS A 26 16.31 17.99 3.45
C LYS A 26 17.63 18.78 3.54
N LYS A 27 17.58 20.07 3.92
CA LYS A 27 18.78 20.91 4.13
C LYS A 27 19.46 20.67 5.48
N LEU A 28 18.81 19.98 6.40
CA LEU A 28 19.40 19.66 7.70
C LEU A 28 20.50 18.61 7.53
N LYS A 29 21.69 18.87 8.06
CA LYS A 29 22.74 17.84 8.16
C LYS A 29 22.22 16.68 9.00
N GLY A 30 22.32 15.46 8.47
CA GLY A 30 21.79 14.25 9.08
C GLY A 30 20.45 13.78 8.51
N VAL A 31 19.73 14.59 7.73
CA VAL A 31 18.54 14.13 6.99
C VAL A 31 18.96 13.59 5.63
N LYS A 32 18.72 12.30 5.37
CA LYS A 32 19.03 11.67 4.07
C LYS A 32 17.88 11.81 3.09
N GLU A 33 16.66 11.60 3.57
CA GLU A 33 15.47 11.64 2.73
C GLU A 33 14.26 12.12 3.54
N ILE A 34 13.43 12.94 2.94
CA ILE A 34 12.10 13.26 3.46
C ILE A 34 11.12 13.28 2.30
N GLN A 35 9.99 12.58 2.46
CA GLN A 35 8.87 12.58 1.52
C GLN A 35 7.61 12.96 2.28
N VAL A 36 6.91 13.99 1.81
CA VAL A 36 5.76 14.56 2.50
C VAL A 36 4.51 14.36 1.65
N ASN A 37 3.56 13.61 2.19
CA ASN A 37 2.24 13.44 1.62
C ASN A 37 1.25 14.40 2.30
N PHE A 38 0.98 15.53 1.65
CA PHE A 38 0.04 16.53 2.17
C PHE A 38 -1.41 16.02 2.24
N ILE A 39 -1.76 15.02 1.43
CA ILE A 39 -3.11 14.44 1.39
C ILE A 39 -3.36 13.63 2.66
N GLU A 40 -2.36 12.88 3.11
CA GLU A 40 -2.42 12.09 4.35
C GLU A 40 -2.05 12.89 5.60
N GLU A 41 -1.64 14.16 5.45
CA GLU A 41 -1.00 14.91 6.54
C GLU A 41 0.20 14.14 7.13
N LYS A 42 0.98 13.45 6.29
CA LYS A 42 2.09 12.59 6.73
C LYS A 42 3.42 12.95 6.07
N ALA A 43 4.51 12.65 6.76
CA ALA A 43 5.84 12.66 6.18
C ALA A 43 6.65 11.44 6.58
N LEU A 44 7.31 10.85 5.60
CA LEU A 44 8.30 9.81 5.76
C LEU A 44 9.67 10.47 5.90
N LEU A 45 10.31 10.34 7.06
CA LEU A 45 11.63 10.89 7.32
C LEU A 45 12.66 9.76 7.48
N ARG A 46 13.76 9.84 6.74
CA ARG A 46 14.98 9.05 6.94
C ARG A 46 16.11 9.98 7.39
N TYR A 47 16.62 9.76 8.61
CA TYR A 47 17.64 10.59 9.22
C TYR A 47 18.63 9.74 10.03
N ASP A 48 19.82 10.29 10.24
CA ASP A 48 20.84 9.72 11.10
C ASP A 48 20.73 10.32 12.51
N PRO A 49 20.29 9.54 13.51
CA PRO A 49 20.08 10.00 14.88
C PRO A 49 21.40 10.36 15.58
N GLU A 50 22.55 9.91 15.06
CA GLU A 50 23.87 10.29 15.59
C GLU A 50 24.26 11.73 15.16
N ILE A 51 23.67 12.23 14.07
CA ILE A 51 23.98 13.55 13.48
C ILE A 51 22.89 14.58 13.84
N ILE A 52 21.62 14.17 13.89
CA ILE A 52 20.50 15.05 14.22
C ILE A 52 19.44 14.35 15.07
N SER A 53 19.03 14.99 16.16
CA SER A 53 17.94 14.48 16.98
C SER A 53 16.59 14.68 16.29
N PHE A 54 15.65 13.80 16.60
CA PHE A 54 14.29 13.86 16.05
C PHE A 54 13.56 15.16 16.44
N GLU A 55 13.79 15.63 17.66
CA GLU A 55 13.21 16.86 18.21
C GLU A 55 13.64 18.08 17.38
N LYS A 56 14.90 18.13 16.94
CA LYS A 56 15.40 19.20 16.05
C LYS A 56 14.73 19.19 14.68
N VAL A 57 14.34 18.02 14.18
CA VAL A 57 13.60 17.92 12.92
C VAL A 57 12.16 18.42 13.11
N ILE A 58 11.51 18.10 14.22
CA ILE A 58 10.18 18.63 14.56
C ILE A 58 10.23 20.15 14.77
N GLU A 59 11.21 20.65 15.50
CA GLU A 59 11.44 22.10 15.66
C GLU A 59 11.61 22.76 14.31
N LYS A 60 12.39 22.16 13.41
CA LYS A 60 12.55 22.72 12.07
C LYS A 60 11.22 22.79 11.34
N ILE A 61 10.38 21.77 11.43
CA ILE A 61 9.06 21.73 10.80
C ILE A 61 8.12 22.79 11.42
N ARG A 62 8.22 23.01 12.74
CA ARG A 62 7.50 24.08 13.48
C ARG A 62 7.95 25.47 13.10
N GLU A 63 9.25 25.71 12.88
CA GLU A 63 9.79 26.98 12.38
C GLU A 63 9.21 27.35 11.01
N ILE A 64 8.91 26.36 10.16
CA ILE A 64 8.27 26.58 8.84
C ILE A 64 6.75 26.74 8.94
N GLY A 65 6.18 26.70 10.15
CA GLY A 65 4.77 26.93 10.43
C GLY A 65 3.89 25.69 10.24
N TYR A 66 4.41 24.50 10.52
CA TYR A 66 3.65 23.25 10.54
C TYR A 66 3.88 22.52 11.86
N ASP A 67 2.84 21.91 12.41
CA ASP A 67 3.00 21.10 13.61
C ASP A 67 3.26 19.65 13.22
N ALA A 68 4.25 19.01 13.85
CA ALA A 68 4.67 17.65 13.54
C ALA A 68 4.72 16.81 14.81
N SER A 69 4.09 15.64 14.78
CA SER A 69 4.12 14.66 15.87
C SER A 69 4.44 13.26 15.34
N ILE A 70 4.90 12.37 16.21
CA ILE A 70 4.98 10.94 15.88
C ILE A 70 3.55 10.44 15.69
N GLU A 71 3.34 9.60 14.68
CA GLU A 71 2.06 8.92 14.52
C GLU A 71 1.91 7.86 15.61
N GLU A 72 1.23 8.21 16.71
CA GLU A 72 0.70 7.25 17.66
C GLU A 72 -0.74 6.89 17.26
N LYS A 73 -0.94 5.63 16.84
CA LYS A 73 -2.21 4.93 16.53
C LYS A 73 -3.14 5.59 15.48
N GLU A 74 -3.86 4.72 14.77
CA GLU A 74 -4.94 5.04 13.83
C GLU A 74 -6.08 5.82 14.52
N GLU A 75 -5.92 7.13 14.75
CA GLU A 75 -6.99 7.98 15.29
C GLU A 75 -8.05 8.35 14.23
N ASP A 76 -9.21 7.68 14.35
CA ASP A 76 -10.58 8.03 13.94
C ASP A 76 -10.80 8.74 12.58
N ASP A 77 -10.40 8.08 11.49
CA ASP A 77 -10.83 8.46 10.13
C ASP A 77 -12.37 8.40 9.96
N GLU A 78 -13.06 7.61 10.80
CA GLU A 78 -14.50 7.45 10.74
C GLU A 78 -15.27 8.68 11.24
N GLY A 79 -14.86 9.25 12.38
CA GLY A 79 -15.39 10.49 12.92
C GLY A 79 -15.15 11.69 12.01
N ARG A 80 -14.00 11.73 11.32
CA ARG A 80 -13.70 12.77 10.32
C ARG A 80 -14.66 12.70 9.12
N LEU A 81 -14.93 11.50 8.59
CA LEU A 81 -15.90 11.29 7.50
C LEU A 81 -17.33 11.63 7.95
N LYS A 82 -17.74 11.24 9.16
CA LYS A 82 -19.05 11.61 9.74
C LYS A 82 -19.20 13.13 9.88
N LYS A 83 -18.15 13.83 10.33
CA LYS A 83 -18.14 15.30 10.43
C LYS A 83 -18.29 15.97 9.06
N LEU A 84 -17.59 15.46 8.04
CA LEU A 84 -17.74 15.94 6.65
C LEU A 84 -19.15 15.75 6.12
N LYS A 85 -19.73 14.55 6.27
CA LYS A 85 -21.13 14.27 5.89
C LYS A 85 -22.10 15.23 6.56
N ARG A 86 -21.94 15.47 7.87
CA ARG A 86 -22.79 16.40 8.62
C ARG A 86 -22.68 17.83 8.07
N LYS A 87 -21.47 18.31 7.80
CA LYS A 87 -21.27 19.65 7.20
C LYS A 87 -21.89 19.76 5.81
N ILE A 88 -21.81 18.72 4.98
CA ILE A 88 -22.44 18.69 3.65
C ILE A 88 -23.96 18.82 3.78
N ILE A 89 -24.57 17.99 4.63
CA ILE A 89 -26.02 17.99 4.85
C ILE A 89 -26.48 19.38 5.33
N ILE A 90 -25.79 19.92 6.34
CA ILE A 90 -26.08 21.27 6.85
C ILE A 90 -25.95 22.31 5.74
N SER A 91 -24.89 22.24 4.92
CA SER A 91 -24.67 23.18 3.83
C SER A 91 -25.80 23.18 2.80
N PHE A 92 -26.20 22.01 2.31
CA PHE A 92 -27.29 21.91 1.34
C PHE A 92 -28.65 22.27 1.93
N LEU A 93 -28.94 21.85 3.17
CA LEU A 93 -30.19 22.22 3.84
C LEU A 93 -30.29 23.72 4.08
N SER A 94 -29.22 24.36 4.58
CA SER A 94 -29.18 25.80 4.76
C SER A 94 -29.28 26.55 3.43
N GLY A 95 -28.62 26.07 2.37
CA GLY A 95 -28.72 26.65 1.02
C GLY A 95 -30.13 26.58 0.46
N ILE A 96 -30.78 25.41 0.51
CA ILE A 96 -32.17 25.24 0.07
C ILE A 96 -33.13 26.11 0.90
N PHE A 97 -32.94 26.15 2.21
CA PHE A 97 -33.79 26.95 3.09
C PHE A 97 -33.68 28.45 2.79
N LEU A 98 -32.46 28.97 2.62
CA LEU A 98 -32.24 30.38 2.26
C LEU A 98 -32.75 30.71 0.86
N LEU A 99 -32.60 29.79 -0.09
CA LEU A 99 -33.19 29.93 -1.43
C LEU A 99 -34.70 30.09 -1.35
N LEU A 100 -35.38 29.26 -0.55
CA LEU A 100 -36.82 29.37 -0.33
C LEU A 100 -37.20 30.71 0.31
N LEU A 101 -36.48 31.15 1.34
CA LEU A 101 -36.72 32.46 1.97
C LEU A 101 -36.61 33.62 0.97
N GLY A 102 -35.61 33.56 0.08
CA GLY A 102 -35.44 34.54 -1.00
C GLY A 102 -36.58 34.51 -2.01
N VAL A 103 -37.06 33.32 -2.40
CA VAL A 103 -38.24 33.16 -3.29
C VAL A 103 -39.50 33.76 -2.65
N PHE A 104 -39.70 33.53 -1.35
CA PHE A 104 -40.83 34.09 -0.59
C PHE A 104 -40.64 35.58 -0.21
N LYS A 105 -39.58 36.24 -0.69
CA LYS A 105 -39.24 37.65 -0.40
C LYS A 105 -39.24 37.96 1.10
N SER A 106 -38.60 37.09 1.87
CA SER A 106 -38.42 37.26 3.31
C SER A 106 -37.52 38.47 3.63
N SER A 107 -37.47 38.87 4.90
CA SER A 107 -36.57 39.93 5.34
C SER A 107 -35.10 39.53 5.14
N LEU A 108 -34.32 40.37 4.46
CA LEU A 108 -32.85 40.20 4.30
C LEU A 108 -32.12 40.08 5.64
N PHE A 109 -32.70 40.63 6.71
CA PHE A 109 -32.14 40.53 8.06
C PHE A 109 -32.33 39.13 8.65
N LEU A 110 -33.45 38.47 8.34
CA LEU A 110 -33.70 37.09 8.73
C LEU A 110 -32.74 36.14 8.01
N GLU A 111 -32.53 36.33 6.71
CA GLU A 111 -31.55 35.57 5.93
C GLU A 111 -30.13 35.72 6.49
N PHE A 112 -29.72 36.94 6.85
CA PHE A 112 -28.40 37.20 7.46
C PHE A 112 -28.20 36.46 8.80
N ILE A 113 -29.18 36.56 9.71
CA ILE A 113 -29.10 35.92 11.04
C ILE A 113 -28.97 34.41 10.90
N LEU A 114 -29.71 33.83 9.96
CA LEU A 114 -29.69 32.39 9.71
C LEU A 114 -28.44 31.95 8.95
N ALA A 115 -27.96 32.73 7.98
CA ALA A 115 -26.81 32.36 7.18
C ALA A 115 -25.51 32.36 7.99
N THR A 116 -25.32 33.36 8.86
CA THR A 116 -24.04 33.63 9.52
C THR A 116 -23.48 32.47 10.36
N PRO A 117 -24.19 31.94 11.38
CA PRO A 117 -23.64 30.90 12.25
C PRO A 117 -23.40 29.58 11.51
N PHE A 118 -24.30 29.22 10.58
CA PHE A 118 -24.19 28.00 9.79
C PHE A 118 -23.04 28.08 8.79
N LEU A 119 -22.81 29.26 8.17
CA LEU A 119 -21.71 29.47 7.25
C LEU A 119 -20.36 29.30 7.95
N PHE A 120 -20.17 29.94 9.11
CA PHE A 120 -18.93 29.79 9.88
C PHE A 120 -18.69 28.34 10.31
N TYR A 121 -19.75 27.60 10.66
CA TYR A 121 -19.63 26.19 10.99
C TYR A 121 -19.17 25.36 9.77
N VAL A 122 -19.88 25.47 8.66
CA VAL A 122 -19.61 24.71 7.43
C VAL A 122 -18.22 25.04 6.88
N SER A 123 -17.93 26.33 6.68
CA SER A 123 -16.75 26.82 5.96
C SER A 123 -15.54 27.12 6.85
N SER A 124 -15.62 26.85 8.16
CA SER A 124 -14.51 27.00 9.12
C SER A 124 -13.19 26.40 8.63
N ASP A 125 -13.21 25.18 8.08
CA ASP A 125 -12.00 24.50 7.62
C ASP A 125 -11.44 25.15 6.33
N ILE A 126 -12.33 25.66 5.46
CA ILE A 126 -11.96 26.35 4.22
C ILE A 126 -11.23 27.64 4.55
N PHE A 127 -11.80 28.47 5.43
CA PHE A 127 -11.20 29.74 5.85
C PHE A 127 -9.88 29.53 6.59
N LYS A 128 -9.82 28.59 7.53
CA LYS A 128 -8.57 28.28 8.27
C LYS A 128 -7.45 27.88 7.32
N ASN A 129 -7.74 27.01 6.35
CA ASN A 129 -6.73 26.55 5.42
C ASN A 129 -6.31 27.64 4.42
N ALA A 130 -7.26 28.47 3.97
CA ALA A 130 -6.98 29.61 3.11
C ALA A 130 -6.09 30.66 3.79
N ILE A 131 -6.38 31.02 5.04
CA ILE A 131 -5.56 31.93 5.85
C ILE A 131 -4.15 31.36 5.99
N SER A 132 -4.03 30.08 6.35
CA SER A 132 -2.75 29.37 6.43
C SER A 132 -1.99 29.42 5.09
N ALA A 133 -2.66 29.23 3.96
CA ALA A 133 -2.05 29.28 2.63
C ALA A 133 -1.55 30.69 2.26
N ILE A 134 -2.35 31.73 2.53
CA ILE A 134 -1.98 33.13 2.26
C ILE A 134 -0.80 33.55 3.13
N LEU A 135 -0.82 33.25 4.43
CA LEU A 135 0.31 33.49 5.34
C LEU A 135 1.59 32.79 4.87
N LYS A 136 1.44 31.67 4.18
CA LYS A 136 2.54 30.90 3.57
C LYS A 136 2.87 31.33 2.13
N LYS A 137 2.38 32.49 1.68
CA LYS A 137 2.55 33.09 0.34
C LYS A 137 2.17 32.15 -0.81
N ARG A 138 1.03 31.46 -0.67
CA ARG A 138 0.55 30.46 -1.64
C ARG A 138 -0.89 30.71 -2.04
N LEU A 139 -1.13 30.56 -3.33
CA LEU A 139 -2.45 30.56 -3.93
C LEU A 139 -2.81 29.11 -4.26
N ASN A 140 -3.77 28.55 -3.52
CA ASN A 140 -4.33 27.22 -3.78
C ASN A 140 -5.85 27.32 -3.97
N ILE A 141 -6.50 26.20 -4.27
CA ILE A 141 -7.96 26.13 -4.49
C ILE A 141 -8.72 26.69 -3.27
N GLU A 142 -8.25 26.45 -2.05
CA GLU A 142 -8.92 26.93 -0.83
C GLU A 142 -8.88 28.46 -0.70
N VAL A 143 -7.82 29.12 -1.16
CA VAL A 143 -7.75 30.58 -1.23
C VAL A 143 -8.80 31.15 -2.17
N MET A 144 -8.95 30.56 -3.37
CA MET A 144 -9.97 30.99 -4.34
C MET A 144 -11.39 30.82 -3.76
N TYR A 145 -11.68 29.65 -3.18
CA TYR A 145 -12.98 29.40 -2.54
C TYR A 145 -13.25 30.33 -1.39
N SER A 146 -12.27 30.55 -0.52
CA SER A 146 -12.39 31.46 0.61
C SER A 146 -12.71 32.88 0.14
N ILE A 147 -12.09 33.34 -0.96
CA ILE A 147 -12.37 34.65 -1.54
C ILE A 147 -13.78 34.67 -2.14
N GLY A 148 -14.19 33.68 -2.92
CA GLY A 148 -15.54 33.64 -3.51
C GLY A 148 -16.66 33.55 -2.47
N ILE A 149 -16.53 32.64 -1.48
CA ILE A 149 -17.45 32.50 -0.36
C ILE A 149 -17.48 33.80 0.47
N GLY A 150 -16.29 34.34 0.78
CA GLY A 150 -16.15 35.56 1.58
C GLY A 150 -16.72 36.79 0.88
N SER A 151 -16.41 37.01 -0.40
CA SER A 151 -16.88 38.16 -1.17
C SER A 151 -18.40 38.13 -1.37
N SER A 152 -18.96 36.96 -1.69
CA SER A 152 -20.41 36.79 -1.84
C SER A 152 -21.15 37.00 -0.52
N TYR A 153 -20.59 36.52 0.60
CA TYR A 153 -21.17 36.76 1.93
C TYR A 153 -21.08 38.24 2.33
N ILE A 154 -19.93 38.89 2.16
CA ILE A 154 -19.75 40.32 2.49
C ILE A 154 -20.69 41.18 1.64
N SER A 155 -20.83 40.89 0.35
CA SER A 155 -21.80 41.55 -0.52
C SER A 155 -23.22 41.43 -0.01
N SER A 156 -23.63 40.21 0.34
CA SER A 156 -24.96 39.93 0.89
C SER A 156 -25.20 40.68 2.19
N PHE A 157 -24.19 40.75 3.06
CA PHE A 157 -24.22 41.50 4.31
C PHE A 157 -24.38 43.00 4.09
N LEU A 158 -23.62 43.59 3.16
CA LEU A 158 -23.73 45.01 2.81
C LEU A 158 -25.10 45.35 2.19
N SER A 159 -25.70 44.42 1.45
CA SER A 159 -27.09 44.55 0.96
C SER A 159 -28.11 44.49 2.08
N THR A 160 -27.91 43.61 3.07
CA THR A 160 -28.76 43.57 4.28
C THR A 160 -28.72 44.92 5.03
N LEU A 161 -27.54 45.57 5.07
CA LEU A 161 -27.37 46.90 5.66
C LEU A 161 -27.87 48.05 4.77
N LYS A 162 -28.42 47.77 3.58
CA LYS A 162 -28.86 48.75 2.58
C LYS A 162 -27.75 49.67 2.05
N ILE A 163 -26.48 49.28 2.22
CA ILE A 163 -25.32 49.96 1.64
C ILE A 163 -25.20 49.61 0.15
N LEU A 164 -25.50 48.36 -0.19
CA LEU A 164 -25.59 47.88 -1.57
C LEU A 164 -27.05 47.62 -1.97
N PRO A 165 -27.35 47.65 -3.28
CA PRO A 165 -28.67 47.26 -3.79
C PRO A 165 -29.05 45.83 -3.38
N PRO A 166 -30.35 45.52 -3.27
CA PRO A 166 -30.83 44.19 -2.88
C PRO A 166 -30.47 43.08 -3.89
N ASN A 167 -30.05 43.43 -5.10
CA ASN A 167 -29.63 42.47 -6.14
C ASN A 167 -28.27 41.81 -5.86
N TYR A 168 -27.59 42.22 -4.79
CA TYR A 168 -26.25 41.75 -4.40
C TYR A 168 -26.29 40.70 -3.27
N VAL A 169 -27.45 40.05 -3.08
CA VAL A 169 -27.69 39.01 -2.07
C VAL A 169 -27.47 37.62 -2.66
N PHE A 170 -26.60 36.84 -2.02
CA PHE A 170 -26.13 35.52 -2.45
C PHE A 170 -25.97 34.55 -1.27
N TYR A 171 -26.74 34.71 -0.19
CA TYR A 171 -26.59 33.89 1.02
C TYR A 171 -26.74 32.40 0.72
N ASP A 172 -27.71 32.01 -0.09
CA ASP A 172 -27.94 30.65 -0.59
C ASP A 172 -26.77 30.13 -1.44
N GLY A 173 -26.27 30.94 -2.38
CA GLY A 173 -25.18 30.59 -3.28
C GLY A 173 -23.88 30.25 -2.54
N VAL A 174 -23.60 30.94 -1.42
CA VAL A 174 -22.45 30.66 -0.56
C VAL A 174 -22.53 29.25 0.06
N PHE A 175 -23.72 28.81 0.46
CA PHE A 175 -23.95 27.48 1.02
C PHE A 175 -23.88 26.38 -0.03
N PHE A 176 -24.42 26.59 -1.23
CA PHE A 176 -24.25 25.62 -2.32
C PHE A 176 -22.78 25.48 -2.70
N LEU A 177 -22.06 26.60 -2.84
CA LEU A 177 -20.64 26.60 -3.16
C LEU A 177 -19.81 25.83 -2.12
N SER A 178 -20.08 26.08 -0.83
CA SER A 178 -19.41 25.38 0.28
C SER A 178 -19.77 23.89 0.29
N GLY A 179 -21.04 23.55 0.03
CA GLY A 179 -21.56 22.19 0.02
C GLY A 179 -20.95 21.32 -1.07
N PHE A 180 -20.87 21.83 -2.31
CA PHE A 180 -20.25 21.12 -3.43
C PHE A 180 -18.76 20.87 -3.21
N LEU A 181 -18.03 21.85 -2.66
CA LEU A 181 -16.62 21.65 -2.33
C LEU A 181 -16.44 20.55 -1.27
N LEU A 182 -17.23 20.58 -0.21
CA LEU A 182 -17.17 19.59 0.86
C LEU A 182 -17.57 18.20 0.36
N LEU A 183 -18.55 18.12 -0.55
CA LEU A 183 -18.94 16.88 -1.22
C LEU A 183 -17.78 16.29 -2.03
N GLY A 184 -17.08 17.10 -2.83
CA GLY A 184 -15.89 16.66 -3.54
C GLY A 184 -14.82 16.09 -2.60
N LYS A 185 -14.51 16.81 -1.52
CA LYS A 185 -13.57 16.34 -0.47
C LYS A 185 -14.05 15.06 0.22
N PHE A 186 -15.35 14.90 0.42
CA PHE A 186 -15.92 13.69 1.01
C PHE A 186 -15.79 12.49 0.08
N LEU A 187 -16.14 12.65 -1.21
CA LEU A 187 -16.02 11.58 -2.21
C LEU A 187 -14.56 11.13 -2.34
N GLU A 188 -13.63 12.08 -2.35
CA GLU A 188 -12.19 11.77 -2.36
C GLU A 188 -11.78 10.91 -1.16
N LYS A 189 -12.09 11.37 0.06
CA LYS A 189 -11.72 10.64 1.30
C LYS A 189 -12.41 9.30 1.41
N PHE A 190 -13.68 9.21 1.03
CA PHE A 190 -14.45 7.97 1.06
C PHE A 190 -13.89 6.91 0.13
N ALA A 191 -13.60 7.28 -1.12
CA ALA A 191 -13.04 6.35 -2.09
C ALA A 191 -11.66 5.83 -1.66
N ARG A 192 -10.80 6.72 -1.15
CA ARG A 192 -9.48 6.33 -0.60
C ARG A 192 -9.60 5.35 0.57
N LYS A 193 -10.45 5.65 1.55
CA LYS A 193 -10.66 4.78 2.72
C LYS A 193 -11.08 3.37 2.30
N LYS A 194 -12.07 3.26 1.39
CA LYS A 194 -12.59 1.97 0.93
C LYS A 194 -11.53 1.13 0.21
N THR A 195 -10.67 1.76 -0.58
CA THR A 195 -9.53 1.09 -1.21
C THR A 195 -8.53 0.60 -0.16
N PHE A 196 -8.19 1.43 0.82
CA PHE A 196 -7.21 1.07 1.85
C PHE A 196 -7.69 -0.08 2.76
N GLU A 197 -8.97 -0.08 3.16
CA GLU A 197 -9.58 -1.18 3.92
C GLU A 197 -9.53 -2.51 3.16
N SER A 198 -9.71 -2.48 1.84
CA SER A 198 -9.65 -3.68 0.99
C SER A 198 -8.23 -4.22 0.89
N ILE A 199 -7.22 -3.34 0.85
CA ILE A 199 -5.80 -3.70 0.83
C ILE A 199 -5.33 -4.22 2.19
N LYS A 200 -5.76 -3.59 3.31
CA LYS A 200 -5.40 -4.00 4.67
C LYS A 200 -5.78 -5.47 4.95
N LYS A 201 -6.95 -5.90 4.46
CA LYS A 201 -7.40 -7.30 4.55
C LYS A 201 -6.48 -8.30 3.83
N LEU A 202 -5.77 -7.87 2.79
CA LEU A 202 -4.80 -8.71 2.07
C LEU A 202 -3.44 -8.77 2.79
N ILE A 203 -3.08 -7.74 3.55
CA ILE A 203 -1.81 -7.64 4.29
C ILE A 203 -1.85 -8.42 5.62
N GLU A 204 -3.02 -8.60 6.23
CA GLU A 204 -3.19 -9.28 7.53
C GLU A 204 -2.94 -10.81 7.52
N ALA A 205 -2.41 -11.38 6.43
CA ALA A 205 -2.04 -12.80 6.32
C ALA A 205 -0.64 -13.14 6.90
N THR A 206 -0.02 -12.20 7.63
CA THR A 206 1.22 -12.40 8.38
C THR A 206 0.93 -12.90 9.79
N PRO A 207 1.69 -13.89 10.32
CA PRO A 207 1.51 -14.36 11.68
C PRO A 207 1.75 -13.20 12.66
N LYS A 208 0.76 -12.93 13.51
CA LYS A 208 0.80 -11.84 14.51
C LYS A 208 1.60 -12.22 15.76
N GLU A 209 1.94 -13.50 15.90
CA GLU A 209 2.61 -14.08 17.07
C GLU A 209 3.72 -15.04 16.64
N ALA A 210 4.76 -15.15 17.48
CA ALA A 210 5.82 -16.13 17.38
C ALA A 210 5.93 -16.92 18.70
N ARG A 211 6.31 -18.20 18.61
CA ARG A 211 6.56 -19.04 19.78
C ARG A 211 8.03 -18.94 20.16
N VAL A 212 8.31 -18.25 21.27
CA VAL A 212 9.67 -18.10 21.79
C VAL A 212 9.90 -19.09 22.92
N LEU A 213 11.02 -19.80 22.85
CA LEU A 213 11.54 -20.67 23.89
C LEU A 213 12.36 -19.85 24.88
N ASN A 214 11.88 -19.72 26.11
CA ASN A 214 12.61 -19.09 27.21
C ASN A 214 12.72 -20.08 28.37
N ASN A 215 13.94 -20.45 28.75
CA ASN A 215 14.23 -21.41 29.83
C ASN A 215 13.42 -22.73 29.72
N GLY A 216 13.24 -23.25 28.50
CA GLY A 216 12.51 -24.49 28.23
C GLY A 216 10.99 -24.37 28.26
N LYS A 217 10.41 -23.19 28.50
CA LYS A 217 8.98 -22.93 28.37
C LYS A 217 8.66 -22.23 27.06
N GLU A 218 7.60 -22.69 26.39
CA GLU A 218 7.05 -22.03 25.20
C GLU A 218 6.23 -20.81 25.64
N LEU A 219 6.64 -19.62 25.20
CA LEU A 219 5.90 -18.36 25.36
C LEU A 219 5.43 -17.88 24.00
N ARG A 220 4.16 -17.49 23.89
CA ARG A 220 3.67 -16.79 22.71
C ARG A 220 3.90 -15.29 22.89
N LEU A 221 4.77 -14.73 22.06
CA LEU A 221 5.03 -13.30 22.01
C LEU A 221 4.44 -12.73 20.73
N LYS A 222 3.99 -11.47 20.79
CA LYS A 222 3.69 -10.75 19.57
C LYS A 222 4.97 -10.57 18.77
N ILE A 223 4.85 -10.56 17.45
CA ILE A 223 6.01 -10.52 16.57
C ILE A 223 6.88 -9.27 16.80
N GLU A 224 6.28 -8.16 17.24
CA GLU A 224 6.99 -6.92 17.56
C GLU A 224 7.85 -7.00 18.83
N ASP A 225 7.52 -7.94 19.73
CA ASP A 225 8.21 -8.12 21.01
C ASP A 225 9.39 -9.10 20.93
N VAL A 226 9.55 -9.78 19.79
CA VAL A 226 10.65 -10.72 19.52
C VAL A 226 11.95 -9.96 19.30
N ARG A 227 13.00 -10.35 20.03
CA ARG A 227 14.32 -9.69 19.99
C ARG A 227 15.40 -10.56 19.37
N ILE A 228 16.48 -9.92 18.91
CA ILE A 228 17.69 -10.61 18.45
C ILE A 228 18.22 -11.50 19.57
N GLY A 229 18.52 -12.75 19.23
CA GLY A 229 19.00 -13.75 20.17
C GLY A 229 17.92 -14.65 20.78
N ASP A 230 16.64 -14.29 20.67
CA ASP A 230 15.54 -15.18 21.05
C ASP A 230 15.57 -16.48 20.22
N ILE A 231 15.12 -17.58 20.82
CA ILE A 231 15.00 -18.87 20.13
C ILE A 231 13.52 -19.08 19.83
N ILE A 232 13.17 -19.14 18.55
CA ILE A 232 11.80 -19.36 18.09
C ILE A 232 11.63 -20.83 17.72
N LEU A 233 10.52 -21.43 18.16
CA LEU A 233 10.09 -22.75 17.74
C LEU A 233 9.14 -22.63 16.55
N VAL A 234 9.49 -23.24 15.42
CA VAL A 234 8.65 -23.29 14.22
C VAL A 234 8.29 -24.74 13.92
N LYS A 235 6.99 -25.05 13.90
CA LYS A 235 6.45 -26.38 13.62
C LYS A 235 6.23 -26.60 12.11
N PRO A 236 6.07 -27.86 11.67
CA PRO A 236 5.70 -28.17 10.29
C PRO A 236 4.46 -27.39 9.83
N GLY A 237 4.50 -26.84 8.62
CA GLY A 237 3.46 -26.01 8.02
C GLY A 237 3.42 -24.55 8.49
N GLU A 238 4.23 -24.16 9.49
CA GLU A 238 4.25 -22.77 9.98
C GLU A 238 5.16 -21.88 9.13
N LYS A 239 4.77 -20.60 9.01
CA LYS A 239 5.64 -19.58 8.43
C LYS A 239 6.76 -19.23 9.41
N ILE A 240 7.97 -19.09 8.88
CA ILE A 240 9.12 -18.59 9.62
C ILE A 240 8.89 -17.10 9.89
N PRO A 241 8.82 -16.64 11.15
CA PRO A 241 8.40 -15.28 11.47
C PRO A 241 9.44 -14.21 11.14
N VAL A 242 10.73 -14.51 11.31
CA VAL A 242 11.86 -13.57 11.14
C VAL A 242 13.10 -14.31 10.64
N ASP A 243 14.04 -13.57 10.06
CA ASP A 243 15.33 -14.09 9.62
C ASP A 243 16.15 -14.61 10.82
N GLY A 244 16.81 -15.75 10.65
CA GLY A 244 17.60 -16.36 11.73
C GLY A 244 18.49 -17.51 11.27
N ILE A 245 19.12 -18.16 12.26
CA ILE A 245 19.93 -19.38 12.07
C ILE A 245 19.26 -20.55 12.77
N VAL A 246 19.20 -21.70 12.12
CA VAL A 246 18.78 -22.95 12.75
C VAL A 246 19.80 -23.36 13.83
N VAL A 247 19.36 -23.42 15.08
CA VAL A 247 20.20 -23.88 16.20
C VAL A 247 19.96 -25.35 16.55
N ASP A 248 18.80 -25.90 16.18
CA ASP A 248 18.41 -27.28 16.44
C ASP A 248 17.27 -27.70 15.51
N GLY A 249 17.22 -28.99 15.17
CA GLY A 249 16.28 -29.57 14.20
C GLY A 249 16.76 -29.52 12.74
N GLU A 250 16.08 -30.29 11.90
CA GLU A 250 16.30 -30.40 10.46
C GLU A 250 14.95 -30.42 9.75
N SER A 251 14.82 -29.68 8.65
CA SER A 251 13.57 -29.59 7.89
C SER A 251 13.82 -29.05 6.49
N TYR A 252 12.92 -29.34 5.55
CA TYR A 252 12.84 -28.60 4.30
C TYR A 252 12.09 -27.28 4.51
N VAL A 253 12.58 -26.22 3.87
CA VAL A 253 11.98 -24.89 3.92
C VAL A 253 11.62 -24.45 2.50
N ASP A 254 10.35 -24.13 2.30
CA ASP A 254 9.84 -23.59 1.04
C ASP A 254 10.15 -22.09 0.97
N GLU A 255 11.19 -21.75 0.20
CA GLU A 255 11.64 -20.38 -0.05
C GLU A 255 11.05 -19.78 -1.34
N LYS A 256 10.07 -20.43 -2.00
CA LYS A 256 9.50 -20.02 -3.30
C LYS A 256 9.03 -18.57 -3.33
N MET A 257 8.43 -18.09 -2.23
CA MET A 257 7.97 -16.70 -2.13
C MET A 257 9.09 -15.65 -2.13
N VAL A 258 10.33 -16.06 -1.83
CA VAL A 258 11.49 -15.16 -1.70
C VAL A 258 12.49 -15.37 -2.84
N THR A 259 12.85 -16.62 -3.14
CA THR A 259 13.88 -16.97 -4.13
C THR A 259 13.30 -17.27 -5.51
N GLY A 260 12.01 -17.60 -5.59
CA GLY A 260 11.38 -18.09 -6.82
C GLY A 260 11.73 -19.54 -7.16
N GLU A 261 12.62 -20.18 -6.40
CA GLU A 261 13.00 -21.56 -6.63
C GLU A 261 11.90 -22.53 -6.18
N PRO A 262 11.56 -23.55 -7.00
CA PRO A 262 10.41 -24.41 -6.76
C PRO A 262 10.67 -25.58 -5.81
N ILE A 263 11.94 -25.91 -5.58
CA ILE A 263 12.33 -27.04 -4.74
C ILE A 263 12.67 -26.48 -3.35
N PRO A 264 11.97 -26.95 -2.29
CA PRO A 264 12.31 -26.60 -0.92
C PRO A 264 13.77 -26.91 -0.58
N VAL A 265 14.41 -26.00 0.14
CA VAL A 265 15.82 -26.12 0.51
C VAL A 265 15.92 -26.84 1.85
N PHE A 266 16.76 -27.87 1.93
CA PHE A 266 17.04 -28.57 3.18
C PHE A 266 17.84 -27.66 4.12
N LYS A 267 17.38 -27.52 5.37
CA LYS A 267 18.01 -26.72 6.41
C LYS A 267 18.33 -27.58 7.62
N LYS A 268 19.57 -27.47 8.09
CA LYS A 268 20.08 -28.12 9.30
C LYS A 268 20.74 -27.09 10.22
N ARG A 269 21.19 -27.56 11.38
CA ARG A 269 21.91 -26.72 12.35
C ARG A 269 23.06 -25.94 11.70
N GLY A 270 23.05 -24.63 11.86
CA GLY A 270 24.02 -23.69 11.29
C GLY A 270 23.53 -22.97 10.03
N ASP A 271 22.46 -23.46 9.38
CA ASP A 271 21.96 -22.84 8.15
C ASP A 271 21.10 -21.61 8.43
N ASN A 272 21.14 -20.66 7.50
CA ASN A 272 20.30 -19.46 7.52
C ASN A 272 18.88 -19.77 7.00
N VAL A 273 17.89 -19.14 7.64
CA VAL A 273 16.48 -19.19 7.24
C VAL A 273 15.92 -17.78 7.12
N ILE A 274 15.01 -17.60 6.15
CA ILE A 274 14.46 -16.30 5.77
C ILE A 274 13.05 -16.15 6.35
N GLY A 275 12.73 -14.99 6.90
CA GLY A 275 11.39 -14.69 7.39
C GLY A 275 10.36 -14.65 6.25
N GLY A 276 9.23 -15.32 6.46
CA GLY A 276 8.10 -15.40 5.54
C GLY A 276 8.05 -16.67 4.68
N THR A 277 9.11 -17.47 4.70
CA THR A 277 9.15 -18.80 4.08
C THR A 277 8.37 -19.80 4.94
N ILE A 278 8.02 -20.96 4.37
CA ILE A 278 7.20 -21.96 5.05
C ILE A 278 8.07 -23.14 5.46
N ASN A 279 8.03 -23.50 6.73
CA ASN A 279 8.65 -24.72 7.22
C ASN A 279 7.80 -25.94 6.82
N SER A 280 8.39 -26.96 6.18
CA SER A 280 7.61 -28.05 5.61
C SER A 280 7.29 -29.17 6.61
N ASN A 281 8.30 -29.92 7.08
CA ASN A 281 8.08 -31.24 7.68
C ASN A 281 8.81 -31.50 9.00
N GLY A 282 9.89 -30.79 9.31
CA GLY A 282 10.58 -30.87 10.59
C GLY A 282 10.21 -29.77 11.58
N ILE A 283 10.65 -29.92 12.84
CA ILE A 283 10.58 -28.84 13.83
C ILE A 283 11.92 -28.11 13.80
N LEU A 284 11.90 -26.78 13.61
CA LEU A 284 13.09 -25.95 13.63
C LEU A 284 13.10 -25.07 14.89
N LYS A 285 14.23 -25.04 15.59
CA LYS A 285 14.54 -23.99 16.56
C LYS A 285 15.46 -22.98 15.89
N ILE A 286 14.99 -21.74 15.80
CA ILE A 286 15.64 -20.69 15.02
C ILE A 286 16.06 -19.58 15.98
N LYS A 287 17.36 -19.27 16.00
CA LYS A 287 17.87 -18.11 16.73
C LYS A 287 17.72 -16.86 15.88
N VAL A 288 17.00 -15.88 16.40
CA VAL A 288 16.71 -14.62 15.72
C VAL A 288 18.00 -13.84 15.46
N GLN A 289 18.23 -13.46 14.21
CA GLN A 289 19.35 -12.60 13.82
C GLN A 289 18.94 -11.15 13.54
N ARG A 290 17.68 -10.94 13.15
CA ARG A 290 17.15 -9.61 12.80
C ARG A 290 15.84 -9.34 13.52
N GLU A 291 15.65 -8.11 13.96
CA GLU A 291 14.37 -7.68 14.53
C GLU A 291 13.27 -7.70 13.46
N PHE A 292 12.01 -7.91 13.87
CA PHE A 292 10.88 -8.04 12.94
C PHE A 292 10.76 -6.88 11.95
N LYS A 293 11.06 -5.65 12.40
CA LYS A 293 11.05 -4.43 11.59
C LYS A 293 12.02 -4.47 10.40
N ASP A 294 13.07 -5.29 10.47
CA ASP A 294 14.08 -5.48 9.43
C ASP A 294 13.92 -6.81 8.67
N ALA A 295 12.91 -7.62 9.03
CA ALA A 295 12.58 -8.85 8.32
C ALA A 295 11.99 -8.55 6.93
N PHE A 296 12.14 -9.50 6.00
CA PHE A 296 11.69 -9.39 4.62
C PHE A 296 10.19 -9.03 4.48
N ILE A 297 9.33 -9.56 5.36
CA ILE A 297 7.90 -9.22 5.41
C ILE A 297 7.68 -7.74 5.76
N SER A 298 8.37 -7.23 6.77
CA SER A 298 8.29 -5.81 7.15
C SER A 298 8.83 -4.90 6.06
N TYR A 299 9.80 -5.38 5.28
CA TYR A 299 10.24 -4.72 4.05
C TYR A 299 9.11 -4.66 3.01
N ILE A 300 8.36 -5.76 2.76
CA ILE A 300 7.21 -5.77 1.84
C ILE A 300 6.12 -4.80 2.30
N ILE A 301 5.72 -4.82 3.58
CA ILE A 301 4.73 -3.90 4.14
C ILE A 301 5.20 -2.46 3.96
N ARG A 302 6.47 -2.18 4.26
CA ARG A 302 7.10 -0.85 4.14
C ARG A 302 7.08 -0.36 2.70
N VAL A 303 7.49 -1.18 1.73
CA VAL A 303 7.50 -0.83 0.30
C VAL A 303 6.08 -0.64 -0.22
N THR A 304 5.11 -1.40 0.27
CA THR A 304 3.69 -1.24 -0.09
C THR A 304 3.09 0.04 0.52
N GLN A 305 3.50 0.43 1.73
CA GLN A 305 3.08 1.71 2.31
C GLN A 305 3.76 2.91 1.61
N GLU A 306 5.02 2.75 1.19
CA GLU A 306 5.78 3.72 0.39
C GLU A 306 5.13 3.90 -1.01
N ALA A 307 4.66 2.81 -1.62
CA ALA A 307 3.92 2.80 -2.88
C ALA A 307 2.71 3.73 -2.88
N ILE A 308 1.87 3.60 -1.86
CA ILE A 308 0.59 4.30 -1.72
C ILE A 308 0.83 5.80 -1.47
N ASN A 309 1.93 6.12 -0.81
CA ASN A 309 2.32 7.49 -0.47
C ASN A 309 3.09 8.23 -1.58
N SER A 310 3.48 7.52 -2.62
CA SER A 310 4.20 8.10 -3.75
C SER A 310 3.27 8.92 -4.65
N LYS A 311 3.73 10.10 -5.07
CA LYS A 311 2.96 10.97 -5.99
C LYS A 311 3.21 10.56 -7.44
N PRO A 312 2.15 10.16 -8.19
CA PRO A 312 2.26 9.82 -9.60
C PRO A 312 2.72 11.00 -10.47
N LYS A 313 3.42 10.72 -11.58
CA LYS A 313 3.87 11.73 -12.55
C LYS A 313 2.74 12.61 -13.07
N ILE A 314 1.58 12.04 -13.38
CA ILE A 314 0.42 12.82 -13.85
C ILE A 314 -0.08 13.80 -12.77
N GLN A 315 0.01 13.43 -11.50
CA GLN A 315 -0.38 14.30 -10.39
C GLN A 315 0.58 15.49 -10.27
N LYS A 316 1.89 15.26 -10.45
CA LYS A 316 2.89 16.33 -10.50
C LYS A 316 2.65 17.29 -11.69
N MET A 317 2.24 16.76 -12.84
CA MET A 317 1.86 17.57 -13.99
C MET A 317 0.61 18.40 -13.70
N MET A 318 -0.43 17.81 -13.13
CA MET A 318 -1.65 18.51 -12.73
C MET A 318 -1.38 19.60 -11.70
N ASP A 319 -0.52 19.34 -10.71
CA ASP A 319 -0.09 20.36 -9.74
C ASP A 319 0.60 21.54 -10.43
N LYS A 320 1.43 21.28 -11.46
CA LYS A 320 2.05 22.33 -12.28
C LYS A 320 0.99 23.14 -13.03
N VAL A 321 0.01 22.49 -13.64
CA VAL A 321 -1.11 23.17 -14.32
C VAL A 321 -1.86 24.07 -13.34
N ILE A 322 -2.24 23.56 -12.16
CA ILE A 322 -2.96 24.34 -11.13
C ILE A 322 -2.16 25.57 -10.70
N ASN A 323 -0.83 25.44 -10.52
CA ASN A 323 0.03 26.55 -10.11
C ASN A 323 0.07 27.71 -11.12
N TYR A 324 -0.11 27.45 -12.42
CA TYR A 324 -0.22 28.50 -13.44
C TYR A 324 -1.67 28.96 -13.64
N PHE A 325 -2.62 28.04 -13.53
CA PHE A 325 -4.03 28.28 -13.78
C PHE A 325 -4.65 29.22 -12.74
N VAL A 326 -4.36 29.01 -11.45
CA VAL A 326 -4.92 29.82 -10.36
C VAL A 326 -4.54 31.30 -10.49
N PRO A 327 -3.26 31.69 -10.63
CA PRO A 327 -2.90 33.10 -10.87
C PRO A 327 -3.52 33.67 -12.14
N SER A 328 -3.62 32.87 -13.21
CA SER A 328 -4.20 33.31 -14.48
C SER A 328 -5.68 33.68 -14.33
N ILE A 329 -6.45 32.90 -13.57
CA ILE A 329 -7.86 33.21 -13.27
C ILE A 329 -7.98 34.49 -12.46
N PHE A 330 -7.11 34.70 -11.46
CA PHE A 330 -7.12 35.94 -10.70
C PHE A 330 -6.87 37.16 -11.59
N ILE A 331 -5.93 37.07 -12.53
CA ILE A 331 -5.65 38.13 -13.50
C ILE A 331 -6.88 38.38 -14.38
N ILE A 332 -7.49 37.32 -14.93
CA ILE A 332 -8.69 37.45 -15.78
C ILE A 332 -9.87 38.04 -15.00
N ALA A 333 -10.10 37.60 -13.77
CA ALA A 333 -11.14 38.13 -12.91
C ALA A 333 -10.93 39.63 -12.65
N LEU A 334 -9.69 40.03 -12.35
CA LEU A 334 -9.34 41.43 -12.12
C LEU A 334 -9.49 42.29 -13.39
N LEU A 335 -9.05 41.78 -14.55
CA LEU A 335 -9.22 42.48 -15.83
C LEU A 335 -10.69 42.66 -16.19
N SER A 336 -11.51 41.63 -15.98
CA SER A 336 -12.96 41.68 -16.19
C SER A 336 -13.62 42.70 -15.26
N TYR A 337 -13.23 42.71 -13.98
CA TYR A 337 -13.67 43.72 -13.02
C TYR A 337 -13.33 45.15 -13.47
N ILE A 338 -12.07 45.39 -13.85
CA ILE A 338 -11.60 46.71 -14.31
C ILE A 338 -12.36 47.16 -15.55
N TYR A 339 -12.57 46.27 -16.53
CA TYR A 339 -13.28 46.58 -17.76
C TYR A 339 -14.70 47.10 -17.49
N TRP A 340 -15.48 46.36 -16.71
CA TRP A 340 -16.85 46.76 -16.38
C TRP A 340 -16.93 47.97 -15.46
N MET A 341 -15.91 48.18 -14.62
CA MET A 341 -15.77 49.41 -13.83
C MET A 341 -15.58 50.64 -14.72
N ILE A 342 -14.78 50.53 -15.81
CA ILE A 342 -14.58 51.60 -16.79
C ILE A 342 -15.87 51.90 -17.56
N MET A 343 -16.67 50.88 -17.88
CA MET A 343 -17.96 51.04 -18.56
C MET A 343 -19.07 51.61 -17.64
N GLY A 344 -18.79 51.83 -16.34
CA GLY A 344 -19.73 52.38 -15.37
C GLY A 344 -20.68 51.35 -14.72
N GLU A 345 -20.63 50.09 -15.15
CA GLU A 345 -21.52 49.02 -14.70
C GLU A 345 -20.97 48.29 -13.46
N LYS A 346 -20.98 48.99 -12.31
CA LYS A 346 -20.38 48.51 -11.05
C LYS A 346 -20.92 47.14 -10.59
N PHE A 347 -22.21 46.88 -10.80
CA PHE A 347 -22.83 45.59 -10.45
C PHE A 347 -22.31 44.47 -11.31
N ILE A 348 -22.28 44.69 -12.63
CA ILE A 348 -21.79 43.71 -13.59
C ILE A 348 -20.30 43.46 -13.38
N ALA A 349 -19.52 44.48 -13.00
CA ALA A 349 -18.11 44.32 -12.64
C ALA A 349 -17.92 43.35 -11.47
N PHE A 350 -18.65 43.57 -10.38
CA PHE A 350 -18.58 42.72 -9.19
C PHE A 350 -19.07 41.30 -9.45
N LEU A 351 -20.21 41.16 -10.14
CA LEU A 351 -20.73 39.88 -10.58
C LEU A 351 -19.71 39.14 -11.44
N SER A 352 -19.14 39.79 -12.45
CA SER A 352 -18.17 39.18 -13.36
C SER A 352 -16.92 38.71 -12.62
N PHE A 353 -16.42 39.49 -11.65
CA PHE A 353 -15.29 39.09 -10.81
C PHE A 353 -15.58 37.80 -10.04
N ILE A 354 -16.71 37.74 -9.34
CA ILE A 354 -17.11 36.56 -8.56
C ILE A 354 -17.39 35.38 -9.48
N SER A 355 -18.14 35.59 -10.57
CA SER A 355 -18.49 34.55 -11.53
C SER A 355 -17.24 33.92 -12.13
N VAL A 356 -16.23 34.70 -12.52
CA VAL A 356 -14.96 34.15 -13.05
C VAL A 356 -14.25 33.31 -11.99
N LEU A 357 -14.13 33.79 -10.74
CA LEU A 357 -13.48 33.05 -9.66
C LEU A 357 -14.20 31.74 -9.30
N VAL A 358 -15.53 31.76 -9.31
CA VAL A 358 -16.37 30.61 -8.92
C VAL A 358 -16.44 29.58 -10.04
N ILE A 359 -16.72 30.00 -11.27
CA ILE A 359 -16.89 29.11 -12.43
C ILE A 359 -15.57 28.43 -12.80
N ALA A 360 -14.46 29.15 -12.67
CA ALA A 360 -13.16 28.63 -13.06
C ALA A 360 -12.54 27.66 -12.03
N CYS A 361 -13.27 27.17 -11.02
CA CYS A 361 -12.71 26.17 -10.10
C CYS A 361 -12.29 24.90 -10.86
N PRO A 362 -11.00 24.50 -10.85
CA PRO A 362 -10.55 23.23 -11.42
C PRO A 362 -10.82 22.05 -10.47
N CYS A 363 -11.96 22.04 -9.80
CA CYS A 363 -12.29 21.11 -8.72
C CYS A 363 -12.28 19.65 -9.17
N ALA A 364 -12.81 19.39 -10.38
CA ALA A 364 -12.81 18.06 -10.98
C ALA A 364 -11.39 17.60 -11.38
N PHE A 365 -10.55 18.51 -11.87
CA PHE A 365 -9.20 18.19 -12.34
C PHE A 365 -8.27 17.69 -11.22
N GLY A 366 -8.33 18.34 -10.04
CA GLY A 366 -7.52 17.95 -8.89
C GLY A 366 -7.92 16.62 -8.25
N LEU A 367 -9.17 16.17 -8.46
CA LEU A 367 -9.74 14.98 -7.82
C LEU A 367 -9.79 13.76 -8.74
N ALA A 368 -10.01 13.95 -10.05
CA ALA A 368 -10.23 12.86 -10.98
C ALA A 368 -9.04 11.89 -11.03
N THR A 369 -7.82 12.43 -11.08
CA THR A 369 -6.63 11.62 -11.32
C THR A 369 -6.23 10.77 -10.10
N PRO A 370 -6.12 11.34 -8.89
CA PRO A 370 -5.83 10.52 -7.71
C PRO A 370 -6.93 9.49 -7.43
N LEU A 371 -8.20 9.83 -7.72
CA LEU A 371 -9.32 8.92 -7.57
C LEU A 371 -9.24 7.74 -8.55
N ALA A 372 -9.01 8.01 -9.83
CA ALA A 372 -8.87 6.99 -10.86
C ALA A 372 -7.71 6.03 -10.54
N ILE A 373 -6.56 6.56 -10.14
CA ILE A 373 -5.40 5.75 -9.76
C ILE A 373 -5.70 4.91 -8.52
N THR A 374 -6.29 5.51 -7.48
CA THR A 374 -6.61 4.79 -6.22
C THR A 374 -7.63 3.68 -6.46
N ILE A 375 -8.68 3.93 -7.25
CA ILE A 375 -9.66 2.91 -7.62
C ILE A 375 -9.02 1.84 -8.51
N GLY A 376 -8.16 2.23 -9.47
CA GLY A 376 -7.44 1.31 -10.34
C GLY A 376 -6.53 0.35 -9.57
N ILE A 377 -5.75 0.87 -8.61
CA ILE A 377 -4.92 0.06 -7.70
C ILE A 377 -5.80 -0.89 -6.88
N GLY A 378 -6.91 -0.37 -6.31
CA GLY A 378 -7.84 -1.20 -5.55
C GLY A 378 -8.46 -2.33 -6.38
N LYS A 379 -8.81 -2.05 -7.64
CA LYS A 379 -9.37 -3.04 -8.56
C LYS A 379 -8.31 -4.05 -9.00
N GLY A 380 -7.07 -3.61 -9.25
CA GLY A 380 -5.94 -4.49 -9.51
C GLY A 380 -5.74 -5.47 -8.37
N ALA A 381 -5.72 -4.98 -7.12
CA ALA A 381 -5.53 -5.81 -5.94
C ALA A 381 -6.64 -6.87 -5.79
N GLN A 382 -7.90 -6.52 -6.07
CA GLN A 382 -9.02 -7.48 -6.09
C GLN A 382 -8.86 -8.60 -7.13
N ASN A 383 -8.06 -8.39 -8.17
CA ASN A 383 -7.75 -9.37 -9.21
C ASN A 383 -6.35 -9.98 -9.02
N GLY A 384 -5.76 -9.86 -7.83
CA GLY A 384 -4.42 -10.41 -7.53
C GLY A 384 -3.25 -9.60 -8.10
N ILE A 385 -3.49 -8.41 -8.67
CA ILE A 385 -2.46 -7.52 -9.21
C ILE A 385 -2.12 -6.46 -8.15
N LEU A 386 -1.03 -6.67 -7.42
CA LEU A 386 -0.57 -5.74 -6.39
C LEU A 386 0.36 -4.68 -7.01
N ILE A 387 -0.13 -3.46 -7.12
CA ILE A 387 0.61 -2.34 -7.72
C ILE A 387 1.39 -1.59 -6.63
N ARG A 388 2.72 -1.64 -6.73
CA ARG A 388 3.68 -1.08 -5.75
C ARG A 388 4.09 0.38 -5.99
N ASN A 389 3.54 1.08 -6.96
CA ASN A 389 3.77 2.52 -7.14
C ASN A 389 2.62 3.08 -8.00
N GLY A 390 2.09 4.25 -7.64
CA GLY A 390 1.12 4.94 -8.51
C GLY A 390 1.67 5.24 -9.91
N ASP A 391 2.99 5.50 -10.02
CA ASP A 391 3.69 5.64 -11.31
C ASP A 391 3.66 4.36 -12.15
N ALA A 392 3.53 3.18 -11.53
CA ALA A 392 3.48 1.92 -12.27
C ALA A 392 2.17 1.78 -13.05
N VAL A 393 1.05 2.33 -12.54
CA VAL A 393 -0.23 2.40 -13.27
C VAL A 393 -0.07 3.22 -14.55
N GLU A 394 0.65 4.33 -14.47
CA GLU A 394 0.93 5.15 -15.65
C GLU A 394 1.90 4.47 -16.60
N THR A 395 2.98 3.91 -16.07
CA THR A 395 4.03 3.27 -16.88
C THR A 395 3.47 2.07 -17.64
N LEU A 396 2.53 1.31 -17.04
CA LEU A 396 1.83 0.20 -17.68
C LEU A 396 1.22 0.55 -19.04
N LYS A 397 0.76 1.80 -19.24
CA LYS A 397 0.21 2.26 -20.53
C LYS A 397 1.28 2.35 -21.64
N ASP A 398 2.52 2.59 -21.24
CA ASP A 398 3.66 2.85 -22.13
C ASP A 398 4.53 1.59 -22.33
N ILE A 399 4.22 0.48 -21.65
CA ILE A 399 4.93 -0.79 -21.80
C ILE A 399 4.57 -1.43 -23.15
N THR A 400 5.60 -1.70 -23.96
CA THR A 400 5.46 -2.37 -25.27
C THR A 400 5.96 -3.81 -25.30
N ALA A 401 6.75 -4.21 -24.29
CA ALA A 401 7.35 -5.54 -24.22
C ALA A 401 7.28 -6.08 -22.78
N PHE A 402 6.92 -7.35 -22.65
CA PHE A 402 6.96 -8.09 -21.40
C PHE A 402 8.07 -9.14 -21.47
N ILE A 403 8.97 -9.12 -20.50
CA ILE A 403 10.01 -10.13 -20.33
C ILE A 403 9.62 -10.93 -19.09
N PHE A 404 9.39 -12.23 -19.27
CA PHE A 404 9.00 -13.12 -18.19
C PHE A 404 10.22 -13.93 -17.74
N ASP A 405 10.43 -14.00 -16.44
CA ASP A 405 11.31 -15.02 -15.89
C ASP A 405 10.67 -16.41 -16.10
N LYS A 406 11.48 -17.45 -16.27
CA LYS A 406 10.94 -18.80 -16.49
C LYS A 406 10.41 -19.38 -15.18
N THR A 407 11.30 -19.44 -14.18
CA THR A 407 11.08 -20.16 -12.93
C THR A 407 10.19 -19.33 -12.01
N GLY A 408 9.07 -19.89 -11.53
CA GLY A 408 8.17 -19.20 -10.60
C GLY A 408 7.26 -18.13 -11.21
N THR A 409 7.42 -17.80 -12.51
CA THR A 409 6.49 -16.93 -13.25
C THR A 409 5.72 -17.71 -14.33
N LEU A 410 6.41 -18.42 -15.23
CA LEU A 410 5.76 -19.23 -16.27
C LEU A 410 5.50 -20.67 -15.80
N THR A 411 6.32 -21.18 -14.89
CA THR A 411 6.21 -22.55 -14.39
C THR A 411 5.39 -22.61 -13.09
N LYS A 412 4.70 -23.74 -12.85
CA LYS A 412 3.94 -23.99 -11.61
C LYS A 412 4.82 -23.93 -10.36
N GLY A 413 6.12 -24.15 -10.55
CA GLY A 413 7.10 -24.15 -9.49
C GLY A 413 6.86 -25.26 -8.46
N GLU A 414 6.38 -26.41 -8.96
CA GLU A 414 6.23 -27.66 -8.22
C GLU A 414 6.78 -28.75 -9.16
N PRO A 415 7.63 -29.67 -8.67
CA PRO A 415 8.06 -30.81 -9.46
C PRO A 415 6.85 -31.69 -9.79
N SER A 416 6.77 -32.19 -11.02
CA SER A 416 5.71 -33.09 -11.47
C SER A 416 6.29 -34.13 -12.43
N VAL A 417 5.78 -35.35 -12.37
CA VAL A 417 6.17 -36.42 -13.32
C VAL A 417 5.75 -36.02 -14.73
N SER A 418 6.72 -35.84 -15.62
CA SER A 418 6.49 -35.44 -17.02
C SER A 418 6.48 -36.63 -17.97
N LYS A 419 7.34 -37.62 -17.73
CA LYS A 419 7.51 -38.78 -18.59
C LYS A 419 7.97 -39.97 -17.75
N ILE A 420 7.43 -41.14 -18.08
CA ILE A 420 7.85 -42.42 -17.50
C ILE A 420 8.44 -43.25 -18.63
N ILE A 421 9.63 -43.81 -18.39
CA ILE A 421 10.32 -44.68 -19.34
C ILE A 421 10.66 -45.96 -18.59
N THR A 422 10.33 -47.11 -19.16
CA THR A 422 10.59 -48.42 -18.56
C THR A 422 11.54 -49.24 -19.42
N TYR A 423 12.33 -50.09 -18.77
CA TYR A 423 13.22 -51.04 -19.41
C TYR A 423 12.95 -52.42 -18.81
N GLY A 424 12.26 -53.29 -19.56
CA GLY A 424 11.94 -54.66 -19.15
C GLY A 424 10.75 -54.82 -18.20
N LEU A 425 10.40 -53.79 -17.42
CA LEU A 425 9.19 -53.77 -16.57
C LEU A 425 8.03 -53.05 -17.26
N ASN A 426 6.80 -53.45 -16.91
CA ASN A 426 5.63 -52.67 -17.28
C ASN A 426 5.55 -51.40 -16.41
N GLU A 427 4.83 -50.39 -16.90
CA GLU A 427 4.72 -49.09 -16.22
C GLU A 427 4.06 -49.19 -14.84
N LYS A 428 3.05 -50.06 -14.69
CA LYS A 428 2.34 -50.23 -13.41
C LYS A 428 3.23 -50.83 -12.33
N ASP A 429 4.05 -51.81 -12.66
CA ASP A 429 4.95 -52.48 -11.74
C ASP A 429 6.08 -51.53 -11.33
N LEU A 430 6.61 -50.72 -12.27
CA LEU A 430 7.57 -49.67 -11.93
C LEU A 430 6.98 -48.68 -10.92
N LEU A 431 5.76 -48.20 -11.18
CA LEU A 431 5.08 -47.24 -10.30
C LEU A 431 4.69 -47.89 -8.96
N PHE A 432 4.35 -49.18 -8.94
CA PHE A 432 4.12 -49.94 -7.73
C PHE A 432 5.36 -49.95 -6.84
N TYR A 433 6.48 -50.47 -7.36
CA TYR A 433 7.72 -50.59 -6.59
C TYR A 433 8.29 -49.23 -6.17
N ALA A 434 8.36 -48.27 -7.11
CA ALA A 434 8.84 -46.93 -6.80
C ALA A 434 7.92 -46.22 -5.80
N GLY A 435 6.60 -46.31 -5.98
CA GLY A 435 5.62 -45.69 -5.09
C GLY A 435 5.68 -46.24 -3.67
N SER A 436 5.86 -47.56 -3.52
CA SER A 436 5.99 -48.22 -2.21
C SER A 436 7.21 -47.77 -1.40
N VAL A 437 8.35 -47.53 -2.06
CA VAL A 437 9.53 -46.96 -1.37
C VAL A 437 9.37 -45.47 -1.13
N LEU A 438 8.92 -44.72 -2.13
CA LEU A 438 8.81 -43.25 -2.05
C LEU A 438 7.75 -42.78 -1.05
N LYS A 439 6.77 -43.61 -0.72
CA LYS A 439 5.76 -43.37 0.33
C LYS A 439 6.38 -42.95 1.67
N ASN A 440 7.55 -43.48 2.00
CA ASN A 440 8.23 -43.23 3.27
C ASN A 440 9.22 -42.04 3.22
N SER A 441 9.39 -41.42 2.04
CA SER A 441 10.33 -40.32 1.85
C SER A 441 9.70 -38.95 2.09
N GLU A 442 10.44 -38.12 2.80
CA GLU A 442 10.05 -36.73 3.09
C GLU A 442 10.62 -35.74 2.06
N HIS A 443 11.36 -36.22 1.06
CA HIS A 443 11.94 -35.39 0.01
C HIS A 443 10.87 -34.82 -0.94
N PRO A 444 10.88 -33.52 -1.28
CA PRO A 444 9.86 -32.90 -2.14
C PRO A 444 9.66 -33.59 -3.50
N ILE A 445 10.75 -34.01 -4.16
CA ILE A 445 10.68 -34.77 -5.42
C ILE A 445 10.00 -36.14 -5.20
N ALA A 446 10.39 -36.88 -4.16
CA ALA A 446 9.79 -38.18 -3.86
C ALA A 446 8.29 -38.04 -3.59
N LYS A 447 7.90 -37.01 -2.83
CA LYS A 447 6.51 -36.67 -2.56
C LYS A 447 5.73 -36.34 -3.82
N SER A 448 6.31 -35.59 -4.76
CA SER A 448 5.65 -35.29 -6.04
C SER A 448 5.40 -36.53 -6.91
N ILE A 449 6.35 -37.47 -6.90
CA ILE A 449 6.20 -38.75 -7.62
C ILE A 449 5.16 -39.63 -6.90
N TYR A 450 5.20 -39.69 -5.57
CA TYR A 450 4.25 -40.44 -4.76
C TYR A 450 2.80 -39.94 -4.95
N GLU A 451 2.57 -38.62 -4.92
CA GLU A 451 1.23 -38.06 -5.15
C GLU A 451 0.73 -38.37 -6.57
N TYR A 452 1.59 -38.29 -7.59
CA TYR A 452 1.25 -38.71 -8.95
C TYR A 452 0.83 -40.19 -9.03
N ILE A 453 1.57 -41.09 -8.37
CA ILE A 453 1.25 -42.53 -8.33
C ILE A 453 -0.07 -42.79 -7.57
N LYS A 454 -0.30 -42.04 -6.48
CA LYS A 454 -1.52 -42.14 -5.67
C LYS A 454 -2.76 -41.71 -6.45
N GLU A 455 -2.67 -40.67 -7.29
CA GLU A 455 -3.77 -40.25 -8.18
C GLU A 455 -4.18 -41.35 -9.16
N LEU A 456 -3.22 -42.19 -9.59
CA LEU A 456 -3.47 -43.35 -10.46
C LEU A 456 -4.15 -44.52 -9.74
N LYS A 457 -4.37 -44.42 -8.41
CA LYS A 457 -5.01 -45.45 -7.57
C LYS A 457 -4.33 -46.82 -7.65
N ILE A 458 -3.02 -46.83 -7.80
CA ILE A 458 -2.21 -48.06 -7.71
C ILE A 458 -2.13 -48.45 -6.23
N GLY A 459 -2.41 -49.72 -5.90
CA GLY A 459 -2.25 -50.23 -4.53
C GLY A 459 -0.76 -50.31 -4.20
N LEU A 460 -0.33 -49.79 -3.05
CA LEU A 460 1.07 -49.74 -2.65
C LEU A 460 1.29 -50.53 -1.36
N ASP A 461 2.37 -51.32 -1.31
CA ASP A 461 2.84 -51.98 -0.09
C ASP A 461 3.78 -51.09 0.72
N ASP A 462 4.01 -51.45 1.98
CA ASP A 462 5.02 -50.83 2.84
C ASP A 462 6.41 -51.37 2.53
N ALA A 463 7.40 -50.48 2.46
CA ALA A 463 8.80 -50.85 2.28
C ALA A 463 9.46 -51.23 3.62
N GLU A 464 10.11 -52.38 3.66
CA GLU A 464 10.99 -52.81 4.74
C GLU A 464 12.41 -52.24 4.53
N GLU A 465 13.21 -52.13 5.60
CA GLU A 465 14.60 -51.63 5.53
C GLU A 465 14.77 -50.28 4.79
N PHE A 466 13.79 -49.38 4.93
CA PHE A 466 13.83 -48.08 4.25
C PHE A 466 15.00 -47.20 4.75
N GLU A 467 15.76 -46.67 3.80
CA GLU A 467 16.82 -45.71 4.06
C GLU A 467 16.78 -44.57 3.04
N GLU A 468 16.81 -43.33 3.53
CA GLU A 468 16.90 -42.12 2.71
C GLU A 468 18.28 -41.49 2.88
N ILE A 469 18.98 -41.27 1.77
CA ILE A 469 20.29 -40.64 1.74
C ILE A 469 20.16 -39.28 1.06
N SER A 470 20.29 -38.22 1.85
CA SER A 470 20.12 -36.83 1.40
C SER A 470 21.02 -36.50 0.21
N GLY A 471 20.42 -35.89 -0.83
CA GLY A 471 21.12 -35.51 -2.06
C GLY A 471 21.46 -36.68 -2.99
N LYS A 472 21.03 -37.91 -2.67
CA LYS A 472 21.27 -39.10 -3.49
C LYS A 472 19.97 -39.80 -3.90
N GLY A 473 19.19 -40.28 -2.93
CA GLY A 473 18.00 -41.09 -3.21
C GLY A 473 17.53 -41.89 -1.99
N VAL A 474 16.64 -42.84 -2.25
CA VAL A 474 16.03 -43.75 -1.28
C VAL A 474 16.23 -45.20 -1.68
N ARG A 475 16.31 -46.10 -0.70
CA ARG A 475 16.30 -47.55 -0.91
C ARG A 475 15.39 -48.25 0.10
N GLY A 476 14.89 -49.43 -0.25
CA GLY A 476 14.11 -50.28 0.64
C GLY A 476 13.72 -51.59 -0.03
N LYS A 477 13.15 -52.52 0.73
CA LYS A 477 12.64 -53.81 0.23
C LYS A 477 11.12 -53.79 0.11
N VAL A 478 10.62 -54.16 -1.06
CA VAL A 478 9.17 -54.27 -1.33
C VAL A 478 8.89 -55.64 -1.92
N SER A 479 8.00 -56.40 -1.28
CA SER A 479 7.67 -57.79 -1.68
C SER A 479 8.91 -58.70 -1.84
N GLY A 480 9.95 -58.49 -1.03
CA GLY A 480 11.21 -59.24 -1.07
C GLY A 480 12.25 -58.75 -2.08
N ASN A 481 11.92 -57.77 -2.93
CA ASN A 481 12.85 -57.17 -3.89
C ASN A 481 13.50 -55.90 -3.32
N GLU A 482 14.80 -55.73 -3.51
CA GLU A 482 15.50 -54.48 -3.19
C GLU A 482 15.23 -53.44 -4.29
N ILE A 483 14.67 -52.29 -3.88
CA ILE A 483 14.26 -51.20 -4.76
C ILE A 483 15.07 -49.96 -4.40
N ILE A 484 15.69 -49.36 -5.42
CA ILE A 484 16.57 -48.19 -5.27
C ILE A 484 16.07 -47.09 -6.21
N VAL A 485 15.80 -45.89 -5.67
CA VAL A 485 15.33 -44.73 -6.43
C VAL A 485 16.22 -43.54 -6.13
N GLY A 486 16.92 -43.00 -7.12
CA GLY A 486 17.79 -41.83 -6.90
C GLY A 486 18.53 -41.38 -8.14
N ASN A 487 19.53 -40.52 -7.94
CA ASN A 487 20.36 -40.01 -9.01
C ASN A 487 21.36 -41.07 -9.56
N LYS A 488 21.98 -40.77 -10.70
CA LYS A 488 22.94 -41.66 -11.39
C LYS A 488 24.04 -42.18 -10.46
N ASN A 489 24.65 -41.28 -9.69
CA ASN A 489 25.76 -41.64 -8.79
C ASN A 489 25.30 -42.61 -7.69
N PHE A 490 24.07 -42.47 -7.20
CA PHE A 490 23.52 -43.36 -6.20
C PHE A 490 23.25 -44.77 -6.73
N LEU A 491 22.72 -44.87 -7.95
CA LEU A 491 22.48 -46.16 -8.60
C LEU A 491 23.78 -46.94 -8.81
N ILE A 492 24.81 -46.28 -9.36
CA ILE A 492 26.14 -46.90 -9.60
C ILE A 492 26.79 -47.35 -8.29
N GLN A 493 26.68 -46.55 -7.22
CA GLN A 493 27.26 -46.89 -5.90
C GLN A 493 26.63 -48.15 -5.29
N ASN A 494 25.40 -48.49 -5.65
CA ASN A 494 24.72 -49.69 -5.20
C ASN A 494 24.79 -50.83 -6.24
N GLY A 495 25.72 -50.75 -7.20
CA GLY A 495 25.99 -51.84 -8.15
C GLY A 495 24.98 -51.96 -9.29
N VAL A 496 24.16 -50.94 -9.55
CA VAL A 496 23.24 -50.92 -10.70
C VAL A 496 24.01 -50.49 -11.95
N GLU A 497 24.10 -51.39 -12.93
CA GLU A 497 24.67 -51.08 -14.24
C GLU A 497 23.70 -50.24 -15.08
N ILE A 498 24.22 -49.17 -15.70
CA ILE A 498 23.45 -48.26 -16.55
C ILE A 498 23.92 -48.45 -17.98
N ASP A 499 23.06 -49.04 -18.82
CA ASP A 499 23.32 -49.29 -20.24
C ASP A 499 23.36 -47.98 -21.07
N GLU A 500 24.05 -47.99 -22.21
CA GLU A 500 24.20 -46.83 -23.12
C GLU A 500 22.85 -46.27 -23.57
N LYS A 501 21.84 -47.13 -23.72
CA LYS A 501 20.47 -46.73 -24.07
C LYS A 501 19.84 -45.86 -22.97
N ILE A 502 20.01 -46.24 -21.70
CA ILE A 502 19.49 -45.50 -20.55
C ILE A 502 20.22 -44.16 -20.43
N GLU A 503 21.54 -44.16 -20.64
CA GLU A 503 22.34 -42.93 -20.60
C GLU A 503 21.96 -41.94 -21.70
N ARG A 504 21.63 -42.43 -22.91
CA ARG A 504 21.13 -41.60 -23.99
C ARG A 504 19.76 -41.00 -23.66
N ASP A 505 18.85 -41.79 -23.09
CA ASP A 505 17.52 -41.33 -22.72
C ASP A 505 17.56 -40.31 -21.57
N LEU A 506 18.47 -40.47 -20.59
CA LEU A 506 18.72 -39.48 -19.53
C LEU A 506 19.20 -38.14 -20.10
N LYS A 507 20.17 -38.13 -21.03
CA LYS A 507 20.63 -36.90 -21.68
C LYS A 507 19.55 -36.19 -22.48
N LEU A 508 18.65 -36.94 -23.13
CA LEU A 508 17.50 -36.37 -23.84
C LEU A 508 16.47 -35.71 -22.91
N LEU A 509 16.39 -36.17 -21.66
CA LEU A 509 15.51 -35.62 -20.64
C LEU A 509 16.14 -34.43 -19.89
N GLU A 510 17.47 -34.38 -19.82
CA GLU A 510 18.21 -33.29 -19.16
C GLU A 510 18.27 -32.00 -19.99
N GLY A 511 18.04 -32.08 -21.32
CA GLY A 511 17.64 -30.96 -22.20
C GLY A 511 18.50 -29.71 -22.15
#